data_AF-A0A812MUT3-F1
#
_entry.id   AF-A0A812MUT3-F1
#
_cell.length_a   1.000
_cell.length_b   1.000
_cell.length_c   1.000
_cell.angle_alpha   90.00
_cell.angle_beta   90.00
_cell.angle_gamma   90.00
#
_symmetry.space_group_name_H-M   'P 1'
#
loop_
_entity.id
_entity.type
_entity.pdbx_description
1 polymer ?
#
loop_
_entity_poly.entity_id
_entity_poly.type
_entity_poly.pdbx_seq_one_letter_code
_entity_poly.pdbx_strand_id
1 'polypeptide(L)'
;FAQHKLQFWFFVFQLIFVVLVTTVGKSLLEEAKKLVDAPTSVFTIMAENVPSVTHYYMTYLVLQWSAHAMEMLRYMNLSKFLFFKVLFTPEEAKRLSEPENQDSFGFGARSVNLSINVVLGILF
;
A
#
# COMPACT_ATOMS: atom_id res chain seq x y z
N PHE A 1 -14.41 -6.96 -13.20
CA PHE A 1 -14.36 -8.10 -12.25
C PHE A 1 -13.00 -8.25 -11.58
N ALA A 2 -11.90 -8.44 -12.34
CA ALA A 2 -10.56 -8.61 -11.77
C ALA A 2 -10.09 -7.42 -10.89
N GLN A 3 -10.28 -6.18 -11.36
CA GLN A 3 -9.90 -4.97 -10.61
C GLN A 3 -10.64 -4.82 -9.28
N HIS A 4 -11.91 -5.25 -9.19
CA HIS A 4 -12.67 -5.20 -7.94
C HIS A 4 -12.17 -6.24 -6.93
N LYS A 5 -11.83 -7.45 -7.40
CA LYS A 5 -11.20 -8.48 -6.54
C LYS A 5 -9.83 -8.02 -6.03
N LEU A 6 -9.03 -7.43 -6.91
CA LEU A 6 -7.73 -6.85 -6.55
C LEU A 6 -7.91 -5.77 -5.48
N GLN A 7 -8.84 -4.83 -5.69
CA GLN A 7 -9.16 -3.78 -4.73
C GLN A 7 -9.54 -4.36 -3.36
N PHE A 8 -10.46 -5.34 -3.32
CA PHE A 8 -10.91 -5.94 -2.07
C PHE A 8 -9.76 -6.63 -1.31
N TRP A 9 -9.04 -7.54 -1.96
CA TRP A 9 -7.96 -8.29 -1.30
C TRP A 9 -6.78 -7.40 -0.93
N PHE A 10 -6.45 -6.42 -1.76
CA PHE A 10 -5.39 -5.48 -1.47
C PHE A 10 -5.77 -4.55 -0.31
N PHE A 11 -7.05 -4.15 -0.21
CA PHE A 11 -7.54 -3.39 0.95
C PHE A 11 -7.44 -4.19 2.25
N VAL A 12 -7.90 -5.45 2.24
CA VAL A 12 -7.78 -6.34 3.42
C VAL A 12 -6.30 -6.51 3.81
N PHE A 13 -5.42 -6.68 2.83
CA PHE A 13 -3.98 -6.76 3.06
C PHE A 13 -3.43 -5.49 3.72
N GLN A 14 -3.77 -4.30 3.20
CA GLN A 14 -3.32 -3.04 3.79
C GLN A 14 -3.89 -2.83 5.20
N LEU A 15 -5.15 -3.16 5.44
CA LEU A 15 -5.77 -3.06 6.76
C LEU A 15 -5.01 -3.92 7.79
N ILE A 16 -4.60 -5.13 7.42
CA ILE A 16 -3.85 -6.01 8.31
C ILE A 16 -2.42 -5.51 8.53
N PHE A 17 -1.67 -5.29 7.44
CA PHE A 17 -0.23 -5.07 7.56
C PHE A 17 0.17 -3.62 7.80
N VAL A 18 -0.60 -2.67 7.26
CA VAL A 18 -0.30 -1.23 7.41
C VAL A 18 -0.95 -0.69 8.67
N VAL A 19 -2.18 -1.12 9.01
CA VAL A 19 -2.94 -0.60 10.15
C VAL A 19 -2.80 -1.47 11.40
N LEU A 20 -3.25 -2.72 11.35
CA LEU A 20 -3.31 -3.59 12.54
C LEU A 20 -1.91 -3.92 13.09
N VAL A 21 -1.02 -4.48 12.26
CA VAL A 21 0.32 -4.92 12.67
C VAL A 21 1.15 -3.75 13.21
N THR A 22 1.15 -2.61 12.52
CA THR A 22 1.87 -1.41 12.94
C THR A 22 1.39 -0.88 14.29
N THR A 23 0.07 -0.89 14.52
CA THR A 23 -0.53 -0.36 15.76
C THR A 23 -0.26 -1.29 16.95
N VAL A 24 -0.19 -2.60 16.73
CA VAL A 24 0.09 -3.61 17.77
C VAL A 24 1.59 -3.74 18.07
N GLY A 25 2.46 -3.17 17.23
CA GLY A 25 3.91 -3.48 17.10
C GLY A 25 4.83 -3.33 18.31
N LYS A 26 4.36 -2.95 19.50
CA LYS A 26 5.22 -2.81 20.70
C LYS A 26 5.59 -4.15 21.34
N SER A 27 4.69 -5.15 21.35
CA SER A 27 5.02 -6.51 21.79
C SER A 27 4.29 -7.56 20.95
N LEU A 28 4.61 -7.62 19.65
CA LEU A 28 3.92 -8.48 18.68
C LEU A 28 3.76 -9.94 19.12
N LEU A 29 4.76 -10.51 19.81
CA LEU A 29 4.75 -11.89 20.29
C LEU A 29 3.82 -12.12 21.50
N GLU A 30 3.73 -11.15 22.41
CA GLU A 30 2.82 -11.23 23.56
C GLU A 30 1.39 -10.94 23.14
N GLU A 31 1.21 -9.97 22.24
CA GLU A 31 -0.08 -9.56 21.71
C GLU A 31 -0.64 -10.62 20.77
N ALA A 32 0.21 -11.31 19.99
CA ALA A 32 -0.23 -12.45 19.16
C ALA A 32 -0.76 -13.60 20.01
N LYS A 33 -0.16 -13.90 21.17
CA LYS A 33 -0.68 -14.92 22.09
C LYS A 33 -2.06 -14.51 22.63
N LYS A 34 -2.18 -13.26 23.10
CA LYS A 34 -3.47 -12.70 23.55
C LYS A 34 -4.54 -12.72 22.46
N LEU A 35 -4.15 -12.50 21.21
CA LEU A 35 -5.04 -12.50 20.06
C LEU A 35 -5.56 -13.90 19.71
N VAL A 36 -4.72 -14.93 19.90
CA VAL A 36 -5.14 -16.34 19.73
C VAL A 36 -6.15 -16.74 20.82
N ASP A 37 -5.91 -16.29 22.06
CA ASP A 37 -6.78 -16.60 23.19
C ASP A 37 -8.09 -15.78 23.18
N ALA A 38 -8.04 -14.55 22.69
CA ALA A 38 -9.18 -13.63 22.63
C ALA A 38 -9.11 -12.70 21.40
N PRO A 39 -9.62 -13.12 20.22
CA PRO A 39 -9.46 -12.36 18.98
C PRO A 39 -10.14 -10.98 18.99
N THR A 40 -11.13 -10.77 19.87
CA THR A 40 -11.81 -9.48 20.03
C THR A 40 -11.00 -8.45 20.82
N SER A 41 -9.95 -8.86 21.55
CA SER A 41 -9.11 -7.94 22.33
C SER A 41 -8.28 -7.00 21.44
N VAL A 42 -8.18 -7.31 20.14
CA VAL A 42 -7.44 -6.50 19.16
C VAL A 42 -7.90 -5.04 19.14
N PHE A 43 -9.20 -4.81 19.27
CA PHE A 43 -9.75 -3.45 19.21
C PHE A 43 -9.36 -2.63 20.45
N THR A 44 -9.33 -3.25 21.63
CA THR A 44 -8.87 -2.62 22.87
C THR A 44 -7.39 -2.30 22.80
N ILE A 45 -6.57 -3.27 22.38
CA ILE A 45 -5.11 -3.09 22.23
C ILE A 45 -4.80 -2.00 21.20
N MET A 46 -5.54 -1.96 20.09
CA MET A 46 -5.41 -0.88 19.11
C MET A 46 -5.77 0.47 19.73
N ALA A 47 -6.93 0.59 20.39
CA ALA A 47 -7.36 1.85 20.98
C ALA A 47 -6.34 2.44 21.96
N GLU A 48 -5.68 1.60 22.75
CA GLU A 48 -4.61 2.01 23.68
C GLU A 48 -3.33 2.44 22.96
N ASN A 49 -2.98 1.78 21.84
CA ASN A 49 -1.72 2.01 21.15
C ASN A 49 -1.78 3.04 20.02
N VAL A 50 -2.97 3.33 19.47
CA VAL A 50 -3.18 4.31 18.38
C VAL A 50 -2.46 5.63 18.67
N PRO A 51 -2.67 6.32 19.81
CA PRO A 51 -2.02 7.61 20.05
C PRO A 51 -0.48 7.55 20.02
N SER A 52 0.10 6.39 20.32
CA SER A 52 1.54 6.21 20.38
C SER A 52 2.20 5.99 19.02
N VAL A 53 1.44 5.55 18.02
CA VAL A 53 1.92 5.31 16.65
C VAL A 53 1.61 6.48 15.70
N THR A 54 0.98 7.55 16.18
CA THR A 54 0.65 8.76 15.38
C THR A 54 1.86 9.31 14.62
N HIS A 55 3.03 9.39 15.24
CA HIS A 55 4.23 9.91 14.59
C HIS A 55 4.71 9.03 13.43
N TYR A 56 4.56 7.72 13.55
CA TYR A 56 4.82 6.79 12.45
C TYR A 56 3.89 7.07 11.27
N TYR A 57 2.58 7.20 11.51
CA TYR A 57 1.62 7.43 10.42
C TYR A 57 1.72 8.82 9.79
N MET A 58 2.09 9.85 10.55
CA MET A 58 2.42 11.16 9.98
C MET A 58 3.57 11.04 8.97
N THR A 59 4.63 10.32 9.34
CA THR A 59 5.78 10.09 8.45
C THR A 59 5.39 9.23 7.25
N TYR A 60 4.57 8.19 7.46
CA TYR A 60 4.04 7.32 6.41
C TYR A 60 3.28 8.12 5.33
N LEU A 61 2.38 9.03 5.73
CA LEU A 61 1.62 9.86 4.79
C LEU A 61 2.52 10.78 3.96
N VAL A 62 3.53 11.39 4.59
CA VAL A 62 4.50 12.24 3.88
C VAL A 62 5.33 11.42 2.89
N LEU A 63 5.79 10.22 3.28
CA LEU A 63 6.51 9.32 2.38
C LEU A 63 5.65 8.90 1.19
N GLN A 64 4.35 8.66 1.40
CA GLN A 64 3.44 8.30 0.33
C GLN A 64 3.30 9.40 -0.74
N TRP A 65 3.38 10.67 -0.36
CA TRP A 65 3.39 11.77 -1.34
C TRP A 65 4.63 11.73 -2.25
N SER A 66 5.79 11.35 -1.71
CA SER A 66 7.00 11.17 -2.52
C SER A 66 6.86 9.99 -3.50
N ALA A 67 6.16 8.92 -3.11
CA ALA A 67 5.84 7.81 -4.00
C ALA A 67 4.92 8.28 -5.14
N HIS A 68 3.89 9.09 -4.86
CA HIS A 68 3.03 9.65 -5.91
C HIS A 68 3.79 10.60 -6.85
N ALA A 69 4.75 11.38 -6.33
CA ALA A 69 5.62 12.20 -7.18
C ALA A 69 6.44 11.36 -8.16
N MET A 70 6.95 10.21 -7.72
CA MET A 70 7.64 9.25 -8.59
C MET A 70 6.70 8.65 -9.64
N GLU A 71 5.47 8.31 -9.27
CA GLU A 71 4.46 7.76 -10.20
C GLU A 71 4.13 8.74 -11.34
N MET A 72 4.05 10.03 -11.06
CA MET A 72 3.81 11.07 -12.09
C MET A 72 4.90 11.10 -13.17
N LEU A 73 6.13 10.70 -12.84
CA LEU A 73 7.25 10.61 -13.79
C LEU A 73 7.16 9.37 -14.69
N ARG A 74 6.20 8.46 -14.45
CA ARG A 74 6.05 7.19 -15.17
C ARG A 74 7.37 6.40 -15.26
N TYR A 75 8.14 6.42 -14.17
CA TYR A 75 9.50 5.89 -14.13
C TYR A 75 9.60 4.42 -14.54
N MET A 76 8.56 3.61 -14.27
CA MET A 76 8.50 2.20 -14.68
C MET A 76 8.32 2.02 -16.20
N ASN A 77 7.56 2.89 -16.86
CA ASN A 77 7.45 2.88 -18.31
C ASN A 77 8.76 3.35 -18.97
N LEU A 78 9.43 4.34 -18.36
CA LEU A 78 10.74 4.79 -18.81
C LEU A 78 11.80 3.70 -18.66
N SER A 79 11.82 2.98 -17.53
CA SER A 79 12.78 1.90 -17.31
C SER A 79 12.58 0.75 -18.30
N LYS A 80 11.32 0.35 -18.57
CA LYS A 80 10.97 -0.61 -19.64
C LYS A 80 11.46 -0.13 -21.00
N PHE A 81 11.26 1.15 -21.32
CA PHE A 81 11.68 1.73 -22.59
C PHE A 81 13.20 1.71 -22.76
N LEU A 82 13.93 2.13 -21.72
CA LEU A 82 15.40 2.08 -21.73
C LEU A 82 15.91 0.65 -21.87
N PHE A 83 15.27 -0.32 -21.20
CA PHE A 83 15.60 -1.73 -21.32
C PHE A 83 15.36 -2.26 -22.74
N PHE A 84 14.16 -2.04 -23.31
CA PHE A 84 13.84 -2.54 -24.65
C PHE A 84 14.60 -1.81 -25.76
N LYS A 85 15.01 -0.56 -25.55
CA LYS A 85 15.86 0.18 -26.49
C LYS A 85 17.25 -0.46 -26.68
N VAL A 86 17.73 -1.25 -25.72
CA VAL A 86 19.00 -2.00 -25.87
C VAL A 86 18.85 -3.16 -26.86
N LEU A 87 17.64 -3.71 -27.02
CA LEU A 87 17.40 -4.95 -27.78
C LEU A 87 16.65 -4.74 -29.10
N PHE A 88 15.84 -3.68 -29.21
CA PHE A 88 14.92 -3.46 -30.33
C PHE A 88 14.99 -2.05 -30.92
N THR A 89 14.36 -1.85 -32.08
CA THR A 89 14.19 -0.53 -32.67
C THR A 89 13.37 0.38 -31.75
N PRO A 90 13.58 1.71 -31.81
CA PRO A 90 12.91 2.65 -30.90
C PRO A 90 11.38 2.57 -30.93
N GLU A 91 10.78 2.27 -32.09
CA GLU A 91 9.32 2.16 -32.22
C GLU A 91 8.76 0.91 -31.55
N GLU A 92 9.43 -0.24 -31.72
CA GLU A 92 9.01 -1.49 -31.10
C GLU A 92 9.25 -1.46 -29.58
N ALA A 93 10.37 -0.87 -29.15
CA ALA A 93 10.64 -0.64 -27.73
C ALA A 93 9.56 0.23 -27.07
N LYS A 94 9.07 1.27 -27.76
CA LYS A 94 7.97 2.10 -27.28
C LYS A 94 6.68 1.28 -27.14
N ARG A 95 6.31 0.52 -28.18
CA ARG A 95 5.10 -0.32 -28.19
C ARG A 95 5.06 -1.32 -27.03
N LEU A 96 6.20 -1.96 -26.73
CA LEU A 96 6.34 -2.92 -25.63
C LEU A 96 6.34 -2.26 -24.24
N SER A 97 6.68 -0.97 -24.16
CA SER A 97 6.79 -0.22 -22.89
C SER A 97 5.50 0.50 -22.49
N GLU A 98 4.65 0.85 -23.46
CA GLU A 98 3.43 1.62 -23.25
C GLU A 98 2.25 0.89 -22.58
N PRO A 99 2.15 -0.45 -22.51
CA PRO A 99 1.21 -1.04 -21.56
C PRO A 99 1.71 -0.81 -20.14
N GLU A 100 1.15 0.23 -19.52
CA GLU A 100 1.29 0.50 -18.10
C GLU A 100 0.66 -0.66 -17.31
N ASN A 101 1.37 -1.11 -16.27
CA ASN A 101 0.92 -2.26 -15.50
C ASN A 101 -0.36 -1.91 -14.74
N GLN A 102 -1.48 -2.46 -15.20
CA GLN A 102 -2.80 -2.25 -14.60
C GLN A 102 -2.96 -2.88 -13.21
N ASP A 103 -2.07 -3.81 -12.83
CA ASP A 103 -2.13 -4.44 -11.51
C ASP A 103 -1.54 -3.52 -10.43
N SER A 104 -0.53 -2.70 -10.77
CA SER A 104 0.10 -1.77 -9.84
C SER A 104 -0.45 -0.35 -9.96
N PHE A 105 -0.73 0.11 -11.19
CA PHE A 105 -1.13 1.48 -11.48
C PHE A 105 -2.57 1.60 -12.00
N GLY A 106 -3.32 0.51 -12.03
CA GLY A 106 -4.73 0.53 -12.37
C GLY A 106 -5.60 1.19 -11.30
N PHE A 107 -6.86 1.40 -11.65
CA PHE A 107 -7.84 2.04 -10.77
C PHE A 107 -8.03 1.29 -9.45
N GLY A 108 -8.03 -0.05 -9.47
CA GLY A 108 -8.17 -0.87 -8.28
C GLY A 108 -7.08 -0.57 -7.25
N ALA A 109 -5.81 -0.66 -7.64
CA ALA A 109 -4.69 -0.40 -6.73
C ALA A 109 -4.66 1.03 -6.18
N ARG A 110 -4.90 2.04 -7.05
CA ARG A 110 -4.94 3.45 -6.65
C ARG A 110 -6.06 3.75 -5.66
N SER A 111 -7.25 3.18 -5.88
CA SER A 111 -8.40 3.36 -4.99
C SER A 111 -8.17 2.79 -3.59
N VAL A 112 -7.40 1.72 -3.46
CA VAL A 112 -7.05 1.13 -2.16
C VAL A 112 -6.13 2.06 -1.36
N ASN A 113 -5.10 2.63 -2.00
CA ASN A 113 -4.21 3.60 -1.34
C ASN A 113 -4.96 4.84 -0.84
N LEU A 114 -5.99 5.30 -1.57
CA LEU A 114 -6.85 6.37 -1.06
C LEU A 114 -7.72 5.89 0.12
N SER A 115 -8.29 4.70 0.00
CA SER A 115 -9.17 4.13 1.03
C SER A 115 -8.45 3.95 2.37
N ILE A 116 -7.19 3.49 2.34
CA ILE A 116 -6.41 3.33 3.58
C ILE A 116 -6.08 4.67 4.22
N ASN A 117 -5.81 5.71 3.43
CA ASN A 117 -5.55 7.04 3.96
C ASN A 117 -6.79 7.64 4.63
N VAL A 118 -7.97 7.38 4.09
CA VAL A 118 -9.25 7.75 4.73
C VAL A 118 -9.43 6.97 6.03
N VAL A 119 -9.14 5.66 6.05
CA VAL A 119 -9.19 4.86 7.29
C VAL A 119 -8.24 5.40 8.34
N LEU A 120 -7.01 5.77 7.97
CA LEU A 120 -6.06 6.41 8.89
C LEU A 120 -6.60 7.74 9.41
N GLY A 121 -7.16 8.59 8.54
CA GLY A 121 -7.77 9.85 8.97
C GLY A 121 -9.02 9.72 9.84
N ILE A 122 -9.66 8.55 9.89
CA ILE A 122 -10.77 8.25 10.81
C ILE A 122 -10.26 7.71 12.15
N LEU A 123 -9.14 6.96 12.13
CA LEU A 123 -8.57 6.33 13.33
C LEU A 123 -7.81 7.30 14.24
N PHE A 124 -7.22 8.36 13.67
CA PHE A 124 -6.42 9.37 14.35
C PHE A 124 -7.17 10.70 14.46
#